data_AF-A0AB35RV57-F1
#
_entry.id   AF-A0AB35RV57-F1
#
_cell.length_a   1.000
_cell.length_b   1.000
_cell.length_c   1.000
_cell.angle_alpha   90.00
_cell.angle_beta   90.00
_cell.angle_gamma   90.00
#
_symmetry.space_group_name_H-M   'P 1'
#
loop_
_entity.id
_entity.type
_entity.pdbx_description
1 polymer ?
#
loop_
_entity_poly.entity_id
_entity_poly.type
_entity_poly.pdbx_seq_one_letter_code
_entity_poly.pdbx_strand_id
1 'polypeptide(L)'
;MEMTGQSGLSASAEHIRADITVTVCLTRQGRGVHFCCHPLLSGSNSNLWFPLSESDDLFAGIERILTMNGLAENVVRLTRLRGCISYDDYAVTFNRKQPV
;
A
#
# COMPACT_ATOMS: atom_id res chain seq x y z
N MET A 1 48.33 -13.31 18.97
CA MET A 1 47.20 -14.11 18.45
C MET A 1 45.96 -13.29 18.66
N GLU A 2 45.49 -12.73 17.55
CA GLU A 2 44.20 -12.05 17.44
C GLU A 2 43.05 -13.00 17.80
N MET A 3 41.98 -12.45 18.36
CA MET A 3 40.64 -12.86 17.99
C MET A 3 39.71 -11.67 18.16
N THR A 4 39.56 -10.91 17.08
CA THR A 4 38.44 -10.01 16.81
C THR A 4 37.14 -10.81 16.79
N GLY A 5 36.21 -10.50 17.69
CA GLY A 5 34.80 -10.87 17.55
C GLY A 5 34.01 -9.63 17.14
N GLN A 6 33.81 -9.46 15.84
CA GLN A 6 32.91 -8.44 15.29
C GLN A 6 31.50 -8.65 15.85
N SER A 7 31.00 -7.72 16.67
CA SER A 7 29.56 -7.55 16.86
C SER A 7 29.00 -6.97 15.57
N GLY A 8 28.60 -7.85 14.66
CA GLY A 8 27.70 -7.52 13.58
C GLY A 8 26.35 -7.16 14.17
N LEU A 9 26.16 -5.90 14.53
CA LEU A 9 24.84 -5.31 14.62
C LEU A 9 24.26 -5.39 13.20
N SER A 10 23.49 -6.44 12.94
CA SER A 10 22.48 -6.38 11.88
C SER A 10 21.53 -5.28 12.30
N ALA A 11 21.79 -4.06 11.81
CA ALA A 11 20.86 -2.98 11.88
C ALA A 11 19.61 -3.49 11.17
N SER A 12 18.57 -3.80 11.93
CA SER A 12 17.23 -3.96 11.37
C SER A 12 17.00 -2.73 10.52
N ALA A 13 16.94 -2.89 9.19
CA ALA A 13 16.65 -1.79 8.29
C ALA A 13 15.34 -1.17 8.79
N GLU A 14 15.41 0.05 9.34
CA GLU A 14 14.23 0.72 9.85
C GLU A 14 13.32 0.97 8.64
N HIS A 15 12.25 0.18 8.54
CA HIS A 15 11.28 0.37 7.47
C HIS A 15 10.62 1.73 7.68
N ILE A 16 10.86 2.65 6.74
CA ILE A 16 10.18 3.93 6.72
C ILE A 16 8.71 3.64 6.41
N ARG A 17 7.83 3.86 7.38
CA ARG A 17 6.39 3.67 7.19
C ARG A 17 5.75 4.89 6.54
N ALA A 18 4.73 4.64 5.73
CA ALA A 18 3.85 5.65 5.19
C ALA A 18 2.40 5.20 5.31
N ASP A 19 1.50 6.17 5.28
CA ASP A 19 0.06 5.97 5.30
C ASP A 19 -0.57 6.63 4.07
N ILE A 20 -1.56 5.96 3.49
CA ILE A 20 -2.38 6.50 2.40
C ILE A 20 -3.86 6.17 2.61
N THR A 21 -4.73 7.12 2.28
CA THR A 21 -6.17 6.87 2.19
C THR A 21 -6.51 6.31 0.82
N VAL A 22 -7.32 5.26 0.81
CA VAL A 22 -7.88 4.70 -0.42
C VAL A 22 -9.39 4.61 -0.31
N THR A 23 -10.08 4.79 -1.43
CA THR A 23 -11.51 4.54 -1.56
C THR A 23 -11.71 3.28 -2.38
N VAL A 24 -12.47 2.34 -1.84
CA VAL A 24 -12.82 1.06 -2.48
C VAL A 24 -14.30 1.09 -2.83
N CYS A 25 -14.63 0.76 -4.07
CA CYS A 25 -16.00 0.84 -4.57
C CYS A 25 -16.33 -0.38 -5.43
N LEU A 26 -17.55 -0.90 -5.30
CA LEU A 26 -18.10 -1.88 -6.23
C LEU A 26 -18.84 -1.13 -7.34
N THR A 27 -18.32 -1.25 -8.57
CA THR A 27 -18.89 -0.62 -9.76
C THR A 27 -19.60 -1.65 -10.63
N ARG A 28 -20.22 -1.21 -11.73
CA ARG A 28 -20.80 -2.12 -12.73
C ARG A 28 -19.73 -2.96 -13.45
N GLN A 29 -18.48 -2.54 -13.40
CA GLN A 29 -17.33 -3.20 -14.03
C GLN A 29 -16.54 -4.08 -13.04
N GLY A 30 -16.97 -4.15 -11.78
CA GLY A 30 -16.29 -4.89 -10.72
C GLY A 30 -15.79 -3.98 -9.59
N ARG A 31 -15.06 -4.59 -8.65
CA ARG A 31 -14.50 -3.90 -7.49
C ARG A 31 -13.24 -3.14 -7.90
N GLY A 32 -13.14 -1.87 -7.50
CA GLY A 32 -11.98 -1.03 -7.79
C GLY A 32 -11.49 -0.27 -6.56
N VAL A 33 -10.26 0.22 -6.64
CA VAL A 33 -9.65 1.08 -5.62
C VAL A 33 -9.08 2.35 -6.26
N HIS A 34 -9.33 3.47 -5.60
CA HIS A 34 -8.74 4.77 -5.89
C HIS A 34 -7.78 5.16 -4.76
N PHE A 35 -6.59 5.65 -5.11
CA PHE A 35 -5.58 6.12 -4.16
C PHE A 35 -5.67 7.64 -4.03
N CYS A 36 -6.21 8.11 -2.91
CA CYS A 36 -6.58 9.51 -2.72
C CYS A 36 -5.34 10.41 -2.64
N CYS A 37 -5.33 11.48 -3.44
CA CYS A 37 -4.28 12.51 -3.45
C CYS A 37 -2.84 11.98 -3.63
N HIS A 38 -2.66 10.79 -4.20
CA HIS A 38 -1.33 10.22 -4.41
C HIS A 38 -0.71 10.70 -5.73
N PRO A 39 0.50 11.30 -5.72
CA PRO A 39 1.06 12.00 -6.89
C PRO A 39 1.18 11.14 -8.15
N LEU A 40 1.40 9.83 -8.00
CA LEU A 40 1.40 8.85 -9.09
C LEU A 40 0.03 8.20 -9.30
N LEU A 41 -0.43 7.42 -8.30
CA LEU A 41 -1.61 6.56 -8.40
C LEU A 41 -2.96 7.27 -8.50
N SER A 42 -3.08 8.56 -8.19
CA SER A 42 -4.34 9.28 -8.44
C SER A 42 -4.51 9.70 -9.91
N GLY A 43 -3.43 9.68 -10.70
CA GLY A 43 -3.39 10.21 -12.06
C GLY A 43 -3.51 11.74 -12.12
N SER A 44 -3.28 12.31 -13.32
CA SER A 44 -3.24 13.76 -13.53
C SER A 44 -4.58 14.49 -13.30
N ASN A 45 -5.70 13.77 -13.30
CA ASN A 45 -7.03 14.30 -13.00
C ASN A 45 -7.57 13.87 -11.62
N SER A 46 -6.72 13.25 -10.79
CA SER A 46 -7.09 12.74 -9.46
C SER A 46 -8.24 11.73 -9.44
N ASN A 47 -8.46 11.00 -10.54
CA ASN A 47 -9.57 10.05 -10.68
C ASN A 47 -9.17 8.73 -11.35
N LEU A 48 -7.93 8.27 -11.15
CA LEU A 48 -7.51 6.95 -11.62
C LEU A 48 -8.02 5.84 -10.67
N TRP A 49 -8.51 4.75 -11.26
CA TRP A 49 -9.01 3.58 -10.55
C TRP A 49 -8.27 2.33 -10.99
N PHE A 50 -7.95 1.46 -10.02
CA PHE A 50 -7.33 0.17 -10.27
C PHE A 50 -8.33 -0.95 -10.01
N PRO A 51 -8.47 -1.93 -10.92
CA PRO A 51 -9.34 -3.06 -10.69
C PRO A 51 -8.76 -3.95 -9.58
N LEU A 52 -9.63 -4.40 -8.68
CA LEU A 52 -9.32 -5.42 -7.69
C LEU A 52 -9.99 -6.72 -8.13
N SER A 53 -9.23 -7.82 -8.10
CA SER A 53 -9.82 -9.15 -8.37
C SER A 53 -10.93 -9.44 -7.37
N GLU A 54 -12.00 -10.10 -7.81
CA GLU A 54 -13.05 -10.60 -6.93
C GLU A 54 -12.55 -11.76 -6.05
N SER A 55 -11.54 -12.51 -6.53
CA SER A 55 -10.93 -13.63 -5.80
C SER A 55 -9.95 -13.20 -4.70
N ASP A 56 -9.40 -11.99 -4.81
CA ASP A 56 -8.36 -11.54 -3.90
C ASP A 56 -8.97 -10.84 -2.69
N ASP A 57 -8.34 -11.00 -1.53
CA ASP A 57 -8.61 -10.11 -0.42
C ASP A 57 -8.14 -8.68 -0.74
N LEU A 58 -8.83 -7.70 -0.17
CA LEU A 58 -8.57 -6.27 -0.38
C LEU A 58 -7.12 -5.91 -0.05
N PHE A 59 -6.56 -6.50 1.02
CA PHE A 59 -5.19 -6.27 1.45
C PHE A 59 -4.20 -6.65 0.35
N ALA A 60 -4.33 -7.87 -0.18
CA ALA A 60 -3.42 -8.40 -1.21
C ALA A 60 -3.48 -7.59 -2.50
N GLY A 61 -4.68 -7.17 -2.91
CA GLY A 61 -4.86 -6.35 -4.11
C GLY A 61 -4.19 -4.97 -3.98
N ILE A 62 -4.35 -4.29 -2.85
CA ILE A 62 -3.72 -3.00 -2.60
C ILE A 62 -2.20 -3.14 -2.48
N GLU A 63 -1.71 -4.15 -1.77
CA GLU A 63 -0.28 -4.43 -1.66
C GLU A 63 0.35 -4.66 -3.02
N ARG A 64 -0.28 -5.47 -3.87
CA ARG A 64 0.20 -5.71 -5.24
C ARG A 64 0.31 -4.42 -6.04
N ILE A 65 -0.68 -3.52 -5.97
CA ILE A 65 -0.62 -2.24 -6.70
C ILE A 65 0.53 -1.38 -6.18
N LEU A 66 0.68 -1.24 -4.86
CA LEU A 66 1.75 -0.43 -4.26
C LEU A 66 3.15 -0.99 -4.58
N THR A 67 3.32 -2.30 -4.51
CA THR A 67 4.61 -2.97 -4.78
C THR A 67 4.98 -2.94 -6.27
N MET A 68 4.02 -3.20 -7.17
CA MET A 68 4.25 -3.12 -8.63
C MET A 68 4.63 -1.71 -9.09
N ASN A 69 4.12 -0.67 -8.41
CA ASN A 69 4.48 0.72 -8.72
C ASN A 69 5.73 1.21 -7.96
N GLY A 70 6.44 0.32 -7.27
CA GLY A 70 7.68 0.64 -6.57
C GLY A 70 7.50 1.57 -5.37
N LEU A 71 6.30 1.63 -4.78
CA LEU A 71 5.97 2.52 -3.66
C LEU A 71 6.16 1.83 -2.31
N ALA A 72 5.88 0.53 -2.24
CA ALA A 72 5.94 -0.26 -1.03
C ALA A 72 6.80 -1.52 -1.20
N GLU A 73 7.39 -1.97 -0.09
CA GLU A 73 7.87 -3.36 0.05
C GLU A 73 6.69 -4.28 0.35
N ASN A 74 5.81 -3.86 1.26
CA ASN A 74 4.61 -4.57 1.67
C ASN A 74 3.64 -3.63 2.40
N VAL A 75 2.36 -3.98 2.42
CA VAL A 75 1.36 -3.38 3.30
C VAL A 75 1.49 -3.99 4.68
N VAL A 76 1.28 -3.18 5.71
CA VAL A 76 1.38 -3.60 7.11
C VAL A 76 0.00 -3.68 7.74
N ARG A 77 -0.88 -2.73 7.40
CA ARG A 77 -2.18 -2.63 8.01
C ARG A 77 -3.16 -1.93 7.09
N LEU A 78 -4.41 -2.38 7.18
CA LEU A 78 -5.54 -1.78 6.50
C LEU A 78 -6.63 -1.50 7.54
N THR A 79 -6.89 -0.22 7.79
CA THR A 79 -7.86 0.23 8.80
C THR A 79 -9.03 0.89 8.10
N ARG A 80 -10.24 0.32 8.25
CA ARG A 80 -11.45 0.96 7.72
C ARG A 80 -11.70 2.28 8.45
N LEU A 81 -11.77 3.37 7.71
CA LEU A 81 -12.01 4.71 8.24
C LEU A 81 -13.51 5.01 8.29
N ARG A 82 -14.18 4.81 7.15
CA ARG A 82 -15.60 5.05 6.98
C ARG A 82 -16.15 4.06 5.97
N GLY A 83 -17.37 3.61 6.20
CA GLY A 83 -18.12 2.84 5.22
C GLY A 83 -19.46 3.51 4.96
N CYS A 84 -19.83 3.58 3.68
CA CYS A 84 -21.18 3.91 3.27
C CYS A 84 -21.75 2.77 2.42
N ILE A 85 -22.97 2.94 1.92
CA ILE A 85 -23.67 1.91 1.14
C ILE A 85 -22.95 1.63 -0.20
N SER A 86 -22.25 2.62 -0.77
CA SER A 86 -21.67 2.54 -2.11
C SER A 86 -20.14 2.44 -2.15
N TYR A 87 -19.43 2.85 -1.09
CA TYR A 87 -17.97 2.80 -1.02
C TYR A 87 -17.45 2.74 0.42
N ASP A 88 -16.22 2.27 0.55
CA ASP A 88 -15.47 2.14 1.79
C ASP A 88 -14.13 2.86 1.70
N ASP A 89 -13.82 3.69 2.69
CA ASP A 89 -12.53 4.34 2.82
C ASP A 89 -11.65 3.61 3.82
N TYR A 90 -10.38 3.42 3.47
CA TYR A 90 -9.38 2.76 4.31
C TYR A 90 -8.12 3.61 4.43
N ALA A 91 -7.51 3.59 5.62
CA ALA A 91 -6.12 3.97 5.81
C ALA A 91 -5.25 2.73 5.60
N VAL A 92 -4.31 2.82 4.68
CA VAL A 92 -3.35 1.77 4.35
C VAL A 92 -2.00 2.21 4.88
N THR A 93 -1.49 1.50 5.89
CA THR A 93 -0.13 1.67 6.39
C THR A 93 0.77 0.68 5.67
N PHE A 94 1.88 1.12 5.09
CA PHE A 94 2.82 0.27 4.36
C PHE A 94 4.28 0.63 4.64
N ASN A 95 5.17 -0.32 4.43
CA ASN A 95 6.61 -0.09 4.46
C ASN A 95 7.03 0.47 3.10
N ARG A 96 7.63 1.66 3.05
CA ARG A 96 8.08 2.28 1.80
C ARG A 96 9.20 1.47 1.17
N LYS A 97 9.14 1.34 -0.15
CA LYS A 97 10.28 0.87 -0.93
C LYS A 97 11.39 1.92 -0.86
N GLN A 98 12.57 1.50 -0.43
CA GLN A 98 13.73 2.39 -0.43
C GLN A 98 14.29 2.49 -1.85
N PRO A 99 14.72 3.68 -2.32
CA PRO A 99 15.49 3.79 -3.55
C PRO A 99 16.75 2.92 -3.41
N VAL A 100 16.94 2.00 -4.34
CA VAL A 100 18.20 1.26 -4.52
C VAL A 100 19.25 2.14 -5.17
#